data_AF-A0A956KTP7-F1
#
_entry.id   AF-A0A956KTP7-F1
#
_cell.length_a   1.000
_cell.length_b   1.000
_cell.length_c   1.000
_cell.angle_alpha   90.00
_cell.angle_beta   90.00
_cell.angle_gamma   90.00
#
_symmetry.space_group_name_H-M   'P 1'
#
loop_
_entity.id
_entity.type
_entity.pdbx_description
1 polymer ?
#
loop_
_entity_poly.entity_id
_entity_poly.type
_entity_poly.pdbx_seq_one_letter_code
_entity_poly.pdbx_strand_id
1 'polypeptide(L)'
;RGAAVLALTLAGCRSGSEQAATGEQQPREAAGAHVAAPSAAALRAAVLDGLEGARDDPELTRAFARGFETILAEDAVVEASARMLARVGDDPALGPAADGFFMELQGSEAMRAALRDYAEENPELDAAALAEGFVSHVDARLTRPELALLLRRELEQELSQVGGTLGRALLAEGGGLEALADVVVLRLEAGSLATLQERLGGDRQRLERHLAEPERALEILLDVVRVLVDAPAGHQLIADILDDEASAALVADGLRRLLADEAVAAGLRELVGLCLAEPVDRPAVIAALGALLELDAVREEAAASLAALARQPTTRERIADYLRRYGEREQLADVVLEAYD
;
A
#
# COMPACT_ATOMS: atom_id res chain seq x y z
N ARG A 1 21.56 15.60 24.72
CA ARG A 1 21.60 15.53 26.20
C ARG A 1 20.24 15.03 26.65
N GLY A 2 20.16 13.82 27.22
CA GLY A 2 18.90 13.19 27.61
C GLY A 2 18.85 11.68 27.31
N ALA A 3 19.88 10.94 27.70
CA ALA A 3 19.81 9.48 27.82
C ALA A 3 19.47 9.13 29.27
N ALA A 4 18.89 7.94 29.46
CA ALA A 4 18.76 7.20 30.71
C ALA A 4 17.62 7.62 31.66
N VAL A 5 16.42 7.08 31.42
CA VAL A 5 15.49 6.62 32.47
C VAL A 5 14.72 5.40 31.89
N LEU A 6 14.71 4.28 32.63
CA LEU A 6 13.97 3.02 32.41
C LEU A 6 14.69 1.82 31.74
N ALA A 7 16.00 1.70 31.99
CA ALA A 7 16.57 0.40 32.34
C ALA A 7 16.70 0.38 33.87
N LEU A 8 15.75 -0.21 34.59
CA LEU A 8 15.85 -0.66 36.01
C LEU A 8 14.48 -1.09 36.60
N THR A 9 13.76 -1.97 35.92
CA THR A 9 12.92 -2.97 36.60
C THR A 9 13.72 -4.26 36.71
N LEU A 10 14.67 -4.23 37.65
CA LEU A 10 15.39 -5.39 38.16
C LEU A 10 14.47 -6.25 39.04
N ALA A 11 14.75 -7.56 38.98
CA ALA A 11 14.89 -8.46 40.13
C ALA A 11 13.65 -9.16 40.72
N GLY A 12 13.52 -10.42 40.30
CA GLY A 12 12.96 -11.56 41.05
C GLY A 12 12.78 -12.70 40.05
N CYS A 13 13.67 -13.69 39.89
CA CYS A 13 14.24 -14.54 40.92
C CYS A 13 15.64 -15.04 40.53
N ARG A 14 16.57 -14.92 41.48
CA ARG A 14 17.84 -15.65 41.55
C ARG A 14 17.61 -17.04 42.15
N SER A 15 18.20 -18.04 41.54
CA SER A 15 18.72 -19.26 42.15
C SER A 15 19.67 -19.84 41.09
N GLY A 16 20.99 -19.91 41.23
CA GLY A 16 21.82 -20.01 42.42
C GLY A 16 22.48 -21.38 42.41
N SER A 17 23.64 -21.51 41.76
CA SER A 17 24.73 -22.44 42.14
C SER A 17 25.88 -22.38 41.14
N GLU A 18 26.94 -21.64 41.51
CA GLU A 18 28.30 -21.98 41.08
C GLU A 18 28.80 -23.11 41.97
N GLN A 19 29.22 -24.23 41.37
CA GLN A 19 30.25 -25.10 41.93
C GLN A 19 31.22 -25.46 40.82
N ALA A 20 32.49 -25.15 41.09
CA ALA A 20 33.62 -25.38 40.24
C ALA A 20 34.10 -26.84 40.27
N ALA A 21 34.60 -27.26 39.12
CA ALA A 21 35.73 -28.15 38.89
C ALA A 21 35.73 -29.56 39.53
N THR A 22 35.55 -30.58 38.68
CA THR A 22 36.54 -31.66 38.52
C THR A 22 36.33 -32.34 37.17
N GLY A 23 37.42 -32.56 36.45
CA GLY A 23 37.41 -33.23 35.16
C GLY A 23 37.22 -34.73 35.31
N GLU A 24 36.48 -35.30 34.38
CA GLU A 24 36.63 -36.67 33.93
C GLU A 24 36.18 -36.72 32.47
N GLN A 25 37.11 -37.10 31.60
CA GLN A 25 36.85 -37.38 30.19
C GLN A 25 35.81 -38.50 30.10
N GLN A 26 34.59 -38.16 29.70
CA GLN A 26 33.62 -39.15 29.24
C GLN A 26 33.63 -39.24 27.72
N PRO A 27 33.49 -40.45 27.15
CA PRO A 27 33.64 -40.69 25.73
C PRO A 27 32.51 -40.01 24.97
N ARG A 28 32.85 -39.29 23.89
CA ARG A 28 31.91 -38.89 22.84
C ARG A 28 31.34 -40.16 22.19
N GLU A 29 30.26 -40.68 22.75
CA GLU A 29 29.33 -41.50 22.00
C GLU A 29 28.51 -40.57 21.10
N ALA A 30 28.97 -40.44 19.85
CA ALA A 30 28.17 -39.95 18.75
C ALA A 30 27.06 -40.98 18.45
N ALA A 31 26.04 -41.00 19.30
CA ALA A 31 24.73 -41.51 18.90
C ALA A 31 24.11 -40.41 18.03
N GLY A 32 24.35 -40.51 16.72
CA GLY A 32 23.65 -39.74 15.71
C GLY A 32 22.16 -40.10 15.76
N ALA A 33 21.43 -39.48 16.67
CA ALA A 33 19.99 -39.34 16.53
C ALA A 33 19.80 -38.48 15.28
N HIS A 34 19.45 -39.11 14.15
CA HIS A 34 18.91 -38.40 13.02
C HIS A 34 17.70 -37.60 13.52
N VAL A 35 17.91 -36.30 13.76
CA VAL A 35 16.83 -35.38 14.07
C VAL A 35 15.92 -35.43 12.86
N ALA A 36 14.67 -35.89 13.06
CA ALA A 36 13.70 -35.97 11.99
C ALA A 36 13.60 -34.60 11.30
N ALA A 37 13.57 -34.60 9.97
CA ALA A 37 13.41 -33.37 9.20
C ALA A 37 12.21 -32.57 9.73
N PRO A 38 12.33 -31.23 9.82
CA PRO A 38 11.21 -30.39 10.23
C PRO A 38 10.03 -30.63 9.31
N SER A 39 8.83 -30.66 9.89
CA SER A 39 7.59 -30.75 9.11
C SER A 39 7.38 -29.46 8.31
N ALA A 40 6.76 -29.56 7.13
CA ALA A 40 6.36 -28.40 6.32
C ALA A 40 5.65 -27.30 7.15
N ALA A 41 4.76 -27.69 8.06
CA ALA A 41 4.06 -26.75 8.94
C ALA A 41 4.99 -25.97 9.89
N ALA A 42 6.07 -26.59 10.37
CA ALA A 42 7.04 -25.94 11.25
C ALA A 42 7.95 -24.98 10.47
N LEU A 43 8.37 -25.38 9.25
CA LEU A 43 9.09 -24.50 8.33
C LEU A 43 8.24 -23.29 7.95
N ARG A 44 6.96 -23.52 7.59
CA ARG A 44 6.01 -22.47 7.24
C ARG A 44 5.83 -21.47 8.38
N ALA A 45 5.65 -21.94 9.61
CA ALA A 45 5.50 -21.08 10.77
C ALA A 45 6.76 -20.23 10.99
N ALA A 46 7.94 -20.82 10.95
CA ALA A 46 9.19 -20.09 11.12
C ALA A 46 9.41 -19.03 10.03
N VAL A 47 9.17 -19.38 8.75
CA VAL A 47 9.27 -18.43 7.63
C VAL A 47 8.25 -17.30 7.79
N LEU A 48 7.02 -17.62 8.17
CA LEU A 48 5.98 -16.61 8.38
C LEU A 48 6.36 -15.65 9.52
N ASP A 49 6.88 -16.16 10.64
CA ASP A 49 7.35 -15.34 11.76
C ASP A 49 8.44 -14.35 11.31
N GLY A 50 9.41 -14.80 10.50
CA GLY A 50 10.45 -13.94 9.93
C GLY A 50 9.88 -12.87 8.99
N LEU A 51 8.99 -13.27 8.08
CA LEU A 51 8.32 -12.37 7.13
C LEU A 51 7.44 -11.33 7.83
N GLU A 52 6.70 -11.71 8.88
CA GLU A 52 5.93 -10.80 9.71
C GLU A 52 6.83 -9.81 10.45
N GLY A 53 7.97 -10.27 10.97
CA GLY A 53 8.97 -9.42 11.60
C GLY A 53 9.59 -8.40 10.64
N ALA A 54 9.75 -8.76 9.36
CA ALA A 54 10.35 -7.92 8.32
C ALA A 54 9.35 -6.94 7.67
N ARG A 55 8.04 -7.16 7.83
CA ARG A 55 6.97 -6.40 7.14
C ARG A 55 7.07 -4.89 7.38
N ASP A 56 7.39 -4.49 8.60
CA ASP A 56 7.42 -3.10 9.02
C ASP A 56 8.81 -2.46 8.86
N ASP A 57 9.72 -3.13 8.14
CA ASP A 57 11.05 -2.61 7.88
C ASP A 57 10.98 -1.32 7.02
N PRO A 58 11.71 -0.25 7.41
CA PRO A 58 11.73 1.00 6.66
C PRO A 58 12.27 0.87 5.23
N GLU A 59 13.17 -0.07 4.97
CA GLU A 59 13.70 -0.36 3.64
C GLU A 59 12.64 -0.95 2.73
N LEU A 60 11.86 -1.91 3.21
CA LEU A 60 10.74 -2.48 2.48
C LEU A 60 9.69 -1.40 2.15
N THR A 61 9.37 -0.56 3.14
CA THR A 61 8.43 0.57 2.95
C THR A 61 8.91 1.51 1.85
N ARG A 62 10.21 1.85 1.83
CA ARG A 62 10.83 2.68 0.78
C ARG A 62 10.86 1.98 -0.58
N ALA A 63 11.09 0.67 -0.61
CA ALA A 63 11.10 -0.12 -1.85
C ALA A 63 9.71 -0.12 -2.51
N PHE A 64 8.64 -0.35 -1.73
CA PHE A 64 7.28 -0.24 -2.24
C PHE A 64 6.94 1.17 -2.71
N ALA A 65 7.24 2.20 -1.92
CA ALA A 65 6.99 3.59 -2.29
C ALA A 65 7.57 3.94 -3.67
N ARG A 66 8.85 3.63 -3.91
CA ARG A 66 9.51 3.83 -5.21
C ARG A 66 8.96 2.92 -6.30
N GLY A 67 8.67 1.67 -5.95
CA GLY A 67 8.12 0.70 -6.88
C GLY A 67 6.78 1.15 -7.48
N PHE A 68 5.90 1.65 -6.63
CA PHE A 68 4.60 2.15 -7.06
C PHE A 68 4.70 3.41 -7.93
N GLU A 69 5.72 4.27 -7.77
CA GLU A 69 5.95 5.38 -8.71
C GLU A 69 6.13 4.88 -10.15
N THR A 70 6.80 3.73 -10.34
CA THR A 70 6.98 3.13 -11.67
C THR A 70 5.70 2.45 -12.13
N ILE A 71 5.08 1.62 -11.29
CA ILE A 71 3.87 0.86 -11.62
C ILE A 71 2.71 1.78 -12.03
N LEU A 72 2.55 2.92 -11.37
CA LEU A 72 1.46 3.86 -11.66
C LEU A 72 1.60 4.56 -13.02
N ALA A 73 2.79 4.55 -13.61
CA ALA A 73 3.04 5.09 -14.94
C ALA A 73 2.78 4.08 -16.06
N GLU A 74 2.52 2.80 -15.74
CA GLU A 74 2.31 1.75 -16.72
C GLU A 74 0.93 1.83 -17.36
N ASP A 75 0.87 1.70 -18.69
CA ASP A 75 -0.35 1.90 -19.49
C ASP A 75 -1.53 1.05 -18.96
N ALA A 76 -1.30 -0.22 -18.64
CA ALA A 76 -2.34 -1.12 -18.13
C ALA A 76 -2.94 -0.62 -16.80
N VAL A 77 -2.11 -0.05 -15.93
CA VAL A 77 -2.51 0.49 -14.62
C VAL A 77 -3.25 1.81 -14.79
N VAL A 78 -2.78 2.67 -15.69
CA VAL A 78 -3.46 3.93 -16.04
C VAL A 78 -4.85 3.65 -16.62
N GLU A 79 -4.97 2.71 -17.55
CA GLU A 79 -6.25 2.33 -18.13
C GLU A 79 -7.20 1.71 -17.09
N ALA A 80 -6.70 0.81 -16.23
CA ALA A 80 -7.50 0.23 -15.15
C ALA A 80 -7.97 1.29 -14.16
N SER A 81 -7.10 2.25 -13.81
CA SER A 81 -7.45 3.39 -12.96
C SER A 81 -8.54 4.25 -13.59
N ALA A 82 -8.46 4.53 -14.89
CA ALA A 82 -9.49 5.28 -15.61
C ALA A 82 -10.85 4.54 -15.61
N ARG A 83 -10.84 3.21 -15.85
CA ARG A 83 -12.06 2.38 -15.77
C ARG A 83 -12.64 2.35 -14.36
N MET A 84 -11.79 2.22 -13.34
CA MET A 84 -12.19 2.27 -11.94
C MET A 84 -12.86 3.62 -11.60
N LEU A 85 -12.24 4.74 -11.97
CA LEU A 85 -12.79 6.07 -11.74
C LEU A 85 -14.11 6.29 -12.47
N ALA A 86 -14.25 5.79 -13.70
CA ALA A 86 -15.52 5.83 -14.42
C ALA A 86 -16.61 5.06 -13.66
N ARG A 87 -16.33 3.83 -13.18
CA ARG A 87 -17.28 3.05 -12.38
C ARG A 87 -17.65 3.74 -11.06
N VAL A 88 -16.68 4.38 -10.40
CA VAL A 88 -16.92 5.16 -9.18
C VAL A 88 -17.83 6.36 -9.47
N GLY A 89 -17.61 7.06 -10.59
CA GLY A 89 -18.43 8.19 -11.02
C GLY A 89 -19.87 7.78 -11.38
N ASP A 90 -20.05 6.57 -11.91
CA ASP A 90 -21.35 5.99 -12.24
C ASP A 90 -22.04 5.32 -11.04
N ASP A 91 -21.42 5.33 -9.85
CA ASP A 91 -21.97 4.66 -8.68
C ASP A 91 -23.24 5.39 -8.16
N PRO A 92 -24.40 4.72 -8.11
CA PRO A 92 -25.67 5.35 -7.73
C PRO A 92 -25.71 5.80 -6.26
N ALA A 93 -24.86 5.26 -5.39
CA ALA A 93 -24.77 5.67 -3.99
C ALA A 93 -23.97 6.97 -3.83
N LEU A 94 -23.08 7.30 -4.77
CA LEU A 94 -22.32 8.55 -4.77
C LEU A 94 -23.17 9.72 -5.28
N GLY A 95 -24.06 9.48 -6.24
CA GLY A 95 -24.89 10.49 -6.91
C GLY A 95 -25.55 11.49 -5.95
N PRO A 96 -26.36 11.06 -4.96
CA PRO A 96 -27.03 11.99 -4.04
C PRO A 96 -26.07 12.85 -3.19
N ALA A 97 -24.92 12.31 -2.79
CA ALA A 97 -23.93 13.05 -2.02
C ALA A 97 -23.20 14.08 -2.88
N ALA A 98 -22.84 13.70 -4.11
CA ALA A 98 -22.26 14.59 -5.10
C ALA A 98 -23.24 15.72 -5.49
N ASP A 99 -24.50 15.38 -5.78
CA ASP A 99 -25.55 16.35 -6.10
C ASP A 99 -25.75 17.36 -4.97
N GLY A 100 -25.79 16.89 -3.71
CA GLY A 100 -25.86 17.76 -2.54
C GLY A 100 -24.69 18.74 -2.47
N PHE A 101 -23.46 18.24 -2.64
CA PHE A 101 -22.26 19.07 -2.67
C PHE A 101 -22.30 20.12 -3.79
N PHE A 102 -22.65 19.73 -5.02
CA PHE A 102 -22.72 20.66 -6.15
C PHE A 102 -23.85 21.69 -6.00
N MET A 103 -24.99 21.31 -5.42
CA MET A 103 -26.07 22.24 -5.09
C MET A 103 -25.61 23.31 -4.09
N GLU A 104 -24.83 22.93 -3.08
CA GLU A 104 -24.22 23.92 -2.16
C GLU A 104 -23.20 24.81 -2.87
N LEU A 105 -22.37 24.22 -3.75
CA LEU A 105 -21.37 24.93 -4.52
C LEU A 105 -22.00 25.98 -5.45
N GLN A 106 -23.16 25.70 -6.05
CA GLN A 106 -23.91 26.65 -6.88
C GLN A 106 -24.27 27.93 -6.10
N GLY A 107 -24.50 27.82 -4.79
CA GLY A 107 -24.76 28.94 -3.89
C GLY A 107 -23.52 29.67 -3.37
N SER A 108 -22.31 29.25 -3.75
CA SER A 108 -21.06 29.82 -3.24
C SER A 108 -20.73 31.19 -3.84
N GLU A 109 -19.93 31.99 -3.15
CA GLU A 109 -19.42 33.26 -3.69
C GLU A 109 -18.54 33.05 -4.92
N ALA A 110 -17.74 31.97 -4.95
CA ALA A 110 -16.89 31.63 -6.09
C ALA A 110 -17.72 31.35 -7.35
N MET A 111 -18.79 30.56 -7.24
CA MET A 111 -19.66 30.27 -8.38
C MET A 111 -20.41 31.52 -8.86
N ARG A 112 -20.86 32.37 -7.93
CA ARG A 112 -21.48 33.66 -8.29
C ARG A 112 -20.49 34.62 -8.94
N ALA A 113 -19.24 34.62 -8.52
CA ALA A 113 -18.17 35.41 -9.14
C ALA A 113 -17.90 34.90 -10.56
N ALA A 114 -17.72 33.59 -10.74
CA ALA A 114 -17.54 32.99 -12.07
C ALA A 114 -18.72 33.29 -13.02
N LEU A 115 -19.96 33.27 -12.52
CA LEU A 115 -21.14 33.63 -13.32
C LEU A 115 -21.13 35.10 -13.72
N ARG A 116 -20.70 35.99 -12.81
CA ARG A 116 -20.56 37.42 -13.11
C ARG A 116 -19.50 37.65 -14.17
N ASP A 117 -18.32 37.04 -14.02
CA ASP A 117 -17.25 37.12 -15.01
C ASP A 117 -17.76 36.65 -16.38
N TYR A 118 -18.43 35.49 -16.44
CA TYR A 118 -18.98 34.95 -17.67
C TYR A 118 -20.01 35.88 -18.33
N ALA A 119 -20.88 36.50 -17.52
CA ALA A 119 -21.86 37.46 -18.02
C ALA A 119 -21.21 38.78 -18.50
N GLU A 120 -20.14 39.24 -17.85
CA GLU A 120 -19.38 40.42 -18.27
C GLU A 120 -18.59 40.17 -19.56
N GLU A 121 -18.08 38.94 -19.75
CA GLU A 121 -17.41 38.49 -20.98
C GLU A 121 -18.36 38.31 -22.16
N ASN A 122 -19.65 38.07 -21.90
CA ASN A 122 -20.67 37.77 -22.92
C ASN A 122 -21.94 38.65 -22.76
N PRO A 123 -21.83 39.99 -22.89
CA PRO A 123 -22.91 40.93 -22.60
C PRO A 123 -24.12 40.81 -23.55
N GLU A 124 -23.97 40.14 -24.68
CA GLU A 124 -25.02 39.89 -25.67
C GLU A 124 -25.94 38.72 -25.34
N LEU A 125 -25.56 37.85 -24.40
CA LEU A 125 -26.34 36.68 -24.03
C LEU A 125 -27.51 37.04 -23.12
N ASP A 126 -28.66 36.40 -23.35
CA ASP A 126 -29.77 36.45 -22.40
C ASP A 126 -29.57 35.47 -21.24
N ALA A 127 -30.46 35.53 -20.24
CA ALA A 127 -30.35 34.69 -19.05
C ALA A 127 -30.43 33.18 -19.34
N ALA A 128 -31.15 32.76 -20.39
CA ALA A 128 -31.26 31.35 -20.74
C ALA A 128 -29.97 30.86 -21.40
N ALA A 129 -29.43 31.64 -22.33
CA ALA A 129 -28.15 31.35 -22.98
C ALA A 129 -26.97 31.39 -21.99
N LEU A 130 -27.00 32.31 -21.01
CA LEU A 130 -26.01 32.33 -19.93
C LEU A 130 -26.06 31.06 -19.09
N ALA A 131 -27.24 30.59 -18.71
CA ALA A 131 -27.38 29.37 -17.90
C ALA A 131 -26.88 28.12 -18.64
N GLU A 132 -27.16 28.01 -19.94
CA GLU A 132 -26.69 26.91 -20.79
C GLU A 132 -25.17 26.94 -20.96
N GLY A 133 -24.60 28.12 -21.23
CA GLY A 133 -23.16 28.29 -21.44
C GLY A 133 -22.31 28.22 -20.17
N PHE A 134 -22.89 28.56 -19.01
CA PHE A 134 -22.14 28.68 -17.76
C PHE A 134 -21.57 27.36 -17.26
N VAL A 135 -22.27 26.24 -17.46
CA VAL A 135 -21.75 24.91 -17.07
C VAL A 135 -20.47 24.60 -17.84
N SER A 136 -20.47 24.84 -19.15
CA SER A 136 -19.30 24.67 -20.01
C SER A 136 -18.16 25.62 -19.63
N HIS A 137 -18.48 26.85 -19.20
CA HIS A 137 -17.48 27.81 -18.70
C HIS A 137 -16.82 27.32 -17.40
N VAL A 138 -17.61 26.87 -16.44
CA VAL A 138 -17.12 26.29 -15.17
C VAL A 138 -16.26 25.06 -15.45
N ASP A 139 -16.74 24.14 -16.29
CA ASP A 139 -15.98 22.95 -16.68
C ASP A 139 -14.65 23.33 -17.34
N ALA A 140 -14.65 24.28 -18.27
CA ALA A 140 -13.44 24.79 -18.90
C ALA A 140 -12.46 25.42 -17.90
N ARG A 141 -12.96 26.07 -16.83
CA ARG A 141 -12.10 26.59 -15.75
C ARG A 141 -11.52 25.49 -14.87
N LEU A 142 -12.31 24.47 -14.51
CA LEU A 142 -11.87 23.38 -13.65
C LEU A 142 -10.95 22.38 -14.37
N THR A 143 -11.04 22.28 -15.70
CA THR A 143 -10.28 21.33 -16.53
C THR A 143 -9.11 21.98 -17.28
N ARG A 144 -8.72 23.22 -16.91
CA ARG A 144 -7.58 23.93 -17.53
C ARG A 144 -6.31 23.06 -17.50
N PRO A 145 -5.56 22.94 -18.61
CA PRO A 145 -4.38 22.09 -18.68
C PRO A 145 -3.34 22.36 -17.58
N GLU A 146 -3.14 23.63 -17.21
CA GLU A 146 -2.22 24.02 -16.14
C GLU A 146 -2.66 23.56 -14.74
N LEU A 147 -3.98 23.49 -14.46
CA LEU A 147 -4.50 22.93 -13.23
C LEU A 147 -4.35 21.40 -13.23
N ALA A 148 -4.66 20.74 -14.35
CA ALA A 148 -4.50 19.30 -14.48
C ALA A 148 -3.04 18.88 -14.25
N LEU A 149 -2.08 19.60 -14.83
CA LEU A 149 -0.64 19.36 -14.62
C LEU A 149 -0.22 19.60 -13.17
N LEU A 150 -0.77 20.63 -12.53
CA LEU A 150 -0.49 20.95 -11.13
C LEU A 150 -0.99 19.84 -10.21
N LEU A 151 -2.27 19.49 -10.30
CA LEU A 151 -2.90 18.46 -9.48
C LEU A 151 -2.23 17.10 -9.69
N ARG A 152 -1.92 16.75 -10.95
CA ARG A 152 -1.20 15.51 -11.27
C ARG A 152 0.12 15.43 -10.51
N ARG A 153 0.94 16.49 -10.55
CA ARG A 153 2.26 16.49 -9.89
C ARG A 153 2.15 16.33 -8.37
N GLU A 154 1.25 17.07 -7.74
CA GLU A 154 1.08 17.00 -6.28
C GLU A 154 0.50 15.65 -5.85
N LEU A 155 -0.49 15.13 -6.58
CA LEU A 155 -1.07 13.81 -6.30
C LEU A 155 -0.09 12.66 -6.56
N GLU A 156 0.74 12.74 -7.61
CA GLU A 156 1.82 11.75 -7.84
C GLU A 156 2.81 11.71 -6.66
N GLN A 157 3.16 12.87 -6.11
CA GLN A 157 4.04 12.96 -4.93
C GLN A 157 3.39 12.39 -3.66
N GLU A 158 2.09 12.54 -3.49
CA GLU A 158 1.36 11.95 -2.36
C GLU A 158 1.15 10.43 -2.55
N LEU A 159 0.84 9.99 -3.77
CA LEU A 159 0.69 8.58 -4.10
C LEU A 159 1.97 7.78 -3.86
N SER A 160 3.15 8.35 -4.14
CA SER A 160 4.41 7.66 -3.85
C SER A 160 4.62 7.42 -2.35
N GLN A 161 4.12 8.32 -1.50
CA GLN A 161 4.16 8.15 -0.04
C GLN A 161 3.20 7.06 0.44
N VAL A 162 2.09 6.84 -0.28
CA VAL A 162 1.09 5.82 0.04
C VAL A 162 1.53 4.41 -0.40
N GLY A 163 2.43 4.29 -1.38
CA GLY A 163 2.90 2.99 -1.91
C GLY A 163 3.41 2.03 -0.83
N GLY A 164 4.14 2.53 0.18
CA GLY A 164 4.57 1.73 1.32
C GLY A 164 3.42 1.20 2.19
N THR A 165 2.35 1.98 2.36
CA THR A 165 1.15 1.54 3.09
C THR A 165 0.33 0.53 2.30
N LEU A 166 0.18 0.75 0.99
CA LEU A 166 -0.48 -0.22 0.10
C LEU A 166 0.29 -1.55 0.09
N GLY A 167 1.61 -1.52 -0.10
CA GLY A 167 2.44 -2.73 -0.07
C GLY A 167 2.27 -3.53 1.22
N ARG A 168 2.31 -2.86 2.38
CA ARG A 168 2.06 -3.51 3.67
C ARG A 168 0.66 -4.08 3.80
N ALA A 169 -0.37 -3.37 3.30
CA ALA A 169 -1.74 -3.88 3.30
C ALA A 169 -1.87 -5.14 2.43
N LEU A 170 -1.27 -5.17 1.24
CA LEU A 170 -1.27 -6.36 0.37
C LEU A 170 -0.54 -7.55 1.01
N LEU A 171 0.58 -7.30 1.70
CA LEU A 171 1.32 -8.33 2.41
C LEU A 171 0.53 -8.89 3.60
N ALA A 172 0.04 -8.03 4.50
CA ALA A 172 -0.62 -8.46 5.73
C ALA A 172 -2.09 -8.86 5.53
N GLU A 173 -2.89 -7.94 4.99
CA GLU A 173 -4.34 -8.11 4.88
C GLU A 173 -4.74 -8.87 3.60
N GLY A 174 -3.92 -8.74 2.55
CA GLY A 174 -4.07 -9.47 1.28
C GLY A 174 -3.56 -10.91 1.30
N GLY A 175 -3.02 -11.38 2.44
CA GLY A 175 -2.49 -12.74 2.57
C GLY A 175 -1.17 -12.96 1.82
N GLY A 176 -0.49 -11.88 1.40
CA GLY A 176 0.77 -11.97 0.68
C GLY A 176 1.87 -12.65 1.50
N LEU A 177 1.95 -12.39 2.81
CA LEU A 177 2.93 -13.06 3.68
C LEU A 177 2.66 -14.57 3.79
N GLU A 178 1.39 -14.96 3.94
CA GLU A 178 1.01 -16.37 4.04
C GLU A 178 1.31 -17.13 2.75
N ALA A 179 0.93 -16.56 1.60
CA ALA A 179 1.19 -17.15 0.30
C ALA A 179 2.70 -17.21 -0.03
N LEU A 180 3.47 -16.20 0.39
CA LEU A 180 4.93 -16.21 0.22
C LEU A 180 5.59 -17.26 1.11
N ALA A 181 5.12 -17.44 2.35
CA ALA A 181 5.61 -18.50 3.23
C ALA A 181 5.40 -19.89 2.61
N ASP A 182 4.23 -20.14 2.01
CA ASP A 182 3.94 -21.38 1.29
C ASP A 182 4.92 -21.59 0.12
N VAL A 183 5.18 -20.54 -0.66
CA VAL A 183 6.13 -20.57 -1.78
C VAL A 183 7.57 -20.87 -1.33
N VAL A 184 8.03 -20.22 -0.27
CA VAL A 184 9.38 -20.45 0.28
C VAL A 184 9.52 -21.88 0.79
N VAL A 185 8.52 -22.41 1.49
CA VAL A 185 8.55 -23.81 1.97
C VAL A 185 8.58 -24.78 0.80
N LEU A 186 7.74 -24.58 -0.22
CA LEU A 186 7.77 -25.42 -1.43
C LEU A 186 9.14 -25.42 -2.10
N ARG A 187 9.82 -24.26 -2.14
CA ARG A 187 11.18 -24.16 -2.68
C ARG A 187 12.23 -24.83 -1.82
N LEU A 188 12.14 -24.71 -0.51
CA LEU A 188 13.02 -25.43 0.42
C LEU A 188 12.87 -26.94 0.22
N GLU A 189 11.64 -27.46 0.18
CA GLU A 189 11.36 -28.89 -0.03
C GLU A 189 11.83 -29.41 -1.40
N ALA A 190 11.80 -28.57 -2.44
CA ALA A 190 12.18 -28.94 -3.79
C ALA A 190 13.70 -29.11 -4.01
N GLY A 191 14.56 -28.71 -3.06
CA GLY A 191 15.99 -28.99 -3.17
C GLY A 191 16.93 -28.19 -2.26
N SER A 192 16.48 -27.05 -1.72
CA SER A 192 17.37 -26.18 -0.92
C SER A 192 17.48 -26.59 0.55
N LEU A 193 16.51 -27.35 1.09
CA LEU A 193 16.46 -27.71 2.51
C LEU A 193 17.65 -28.55 2.96
N ALA A 194 18.07 -29.55 2.17
CA ALA A 194 19.19 -30.42 2.53
C ALA A 194 20.51 -29.63 2.60
N THR A 195 20.75 -28.76 1.63
CA THR A 195 21.91 -27.85 1.58
C THR A 195 21.95 -26.93 2.80
N LEU A 196 20.80 -26.32 3.12
CA LEU A 196 20.67 -25.41 4.26
C LEU A 196 20.91 -26.14 5.60
N GLN A 197 20.36 -27.35 5.76
CA GLN A 197 20.59 -28.19 6.93
C GLN A 197 22.06 -28.57 7.10
N GLU A 198 22.74 -28.93 6.01
CA GLU A 198 24.17 -29.24 6.05
C GLU A 198 25.00 -28.05 6.53
N ARG A 199 24.75 -26.86 5.97
CA ARG A 199 25.44 -25.61 6.36
C ARG A 199 25.21 -25.22 7.82
N LEU A 200 23.99 -25.44 8.32
CA LEU A 200 23.63 -25.14 9.71
C LEU A 200 24.02 -26.25 10.71
N GLY A 201 24.62 -27.35 10.24
CA GLY A 201 25.10 -28.45 11.09
C GLY A 201 24.01 -29.44 11.52
N GLY A 202 22.89 -29.51 10.80
CA GLY A 202 21.81 -30.47 11.02
C GLY A 202 20.91 -30.19 12.23
N ASP A 203 21.07 -29.04 12.89
CA ASP A 203 20.24 -28.63 14.03
C ASP A 203 18.93 -28.00 13.56
N ARG A 204 17.83 -28.74 13.77
CA ARG A 204 16.47 -28.29 13.45
C ARG A 204 16.09 -26.98 14.13
N GLN A 205 16.41 -26.80 15.41
CA GLN A 205 16.05 -25.58 16.14
C GLN A 205 16.86 -24.39 15.65
N ARG A 206 18.08 -24.63 15.15
CA ARG A 206 18.88 -23.59 14.52
C ARG A 206 18.29 -23.19 13.17
N LEU A 207 17.85 -24.16 12.37
CA LEU A 207 17.17 -23.91 11.11
C LEU A 207 15.86 -23.10 11.31
N GLU A 208 14.99 -23.53 12.22
CA GLU A 208 13.74 -22.81 12.51
C GLU A 208 14.01 -21.39 13.01
N ARG A 209 15.01 -21.18 13.89
CA ARG A 209 15.40 -19.84 14.32
C ARG A 209 15.92 -18.98 13.17
N HIS A 210 16.70 -19.58 12.28
CA HIS A 210 17.29 -18.87 11.16
C HIS A 210 16.24 -18.44 10.13
N LEU A 211 15.26 -19.30 9.84
CA LEU A 211 14.12 -18.98 8.98
C LEU A 211 13.22 -17.87 9.58
N ALA A 212 13.21 -17.75 10.91
CA ALA A 212 12.46 -16.71 11.62
C ALA A 212 13.23 -15.39 11.79
N GLU A 213 14.45 -15.24 11.24
CA GLU A 213 15.22 -14.00 11.30
C GLU A 213 14.63 -12.93 10.36
N PRO A 214 14.12 -11.80 10.88
CA PRO A 214 13.50 -10.75 10.05
C PRO A 214 14.46 -10.16 9.00
N GLU A 215 15.73 -9.99 9.35
CA GLU A 215 16.72 -9.41 8.44
C GLU A 215 16.93 -10.27 7.19
N ARG A 216 16.77 -11.59 7.32
CA ARG A 216 16.88 -12.54 6.21
C ARG A 216 15.59 -12.60 5.39
N ALA A 217 14.46 -12.64 6.06
CA ALA A 217 13.15 -12.59 5.42
C ALA A 217 12.94 -11.30 4.60
N LEU A 218 13.55 -10.19 5.03
CA LEU A 218 13.56 -8.92 4.31
C LEU A 218 14.14 -9.04 2.90
N GLU A 219 15.22 -9.82 2.69
CA GLU A 219 15.83 -9.99 1.37
C GLU A 219 14.84 -10.61 0.37
N ILE A 220 14.05 -11.58 0.83
CA ILE A 220 12.99 -12.22 0.03
C ILE A 220 11.90 -11.20 -0.29
N LEU A 221 11.45 -10.42 0.70
CA LEU A 221 10.43 -9.39 0.49
C LEU A 221 10.90 -8.32 -0.51
N LEU A 222 12.16 -7.90 -0.44
CA LEU A 222 12.74 -6.94 -1.39
C LEU A 222 12.84 -7.53 -2.80
N ASP A 223 13.16 -8.81 -2.97
CA ASP A 223 13.10 -9.46 -4.28
C ASP A 223 11.67 -9.52 -4.85
N VAL A 224 10.67 -9.83 -4.00
CA VAL A 224 9.26 -9.78 -4.41
C VAL A 224 8.88 -8.39 -4.90
N VAL A 225 9.25 -7.33 -4.16
CA VAL A 225 8.98 -5.94 -4.59
C VAL A 225 9.67 -5.64 -5.90
N ARG A 226 10.94 -6.00 -6.06
CA ARG A 226 11.67 -5.80 -7.33
C ARG A 226 10.94 -6.45 -8.50
N VAL A 227 10.48 -7.68 -8.32
CA VAL A 227 9.81 -8.44 -9.40
C VAL A 227 8.41 -7.94 -9.66
N LEU A 228 7.70 -7.46 -8.64
CA LEU A 228 6.41 -6.78 -8.79
C LEU A 228 6.56 -5.53 -9.67
N VAL A 229 7.65 -4.79 -9.49
CA VAL A 229 7.91 -3.52 -10.18
C VAL A 229 8.46 -3.73 -11.58
N ASP A 230 9.33 -4.72 -11.78
CA ASP A 230 10.03 -4.90 -13.06
C ASP A 230 9.29 -5.83 -14.04
N ALA A 231 8.38 -6.68 -13.56
CA ALA A 231 7.72 -7.68 -14.39
C ALA A 231 6.31 -7.24 -14.84
N PRO A 232 5.94 -7.44 -16.12
CA PRO A 232 4.58 -7.17 -16.61
C PRO A 232 3.48 -7.88 -15.82
N ALA A 233 3.78 -9.05 -15.26
CA ALA A 233 2.83 -9.79 -14.41
C ALA A 233 2.51 -9.04 -13.10
N GLY A 234 3.45 -8.27 -12.55
CA GLY A 234 3.22 -7.45 -11.37
C GLY A 234 2.37 -6.23 -11.69
N HIS A 235 2.61 -5.58 -12.82
CA HIS A 235 1.76 -4.49 -13.32
C HIS A 235 0.34 -4.95 -13.57
N GLN A 236 0.19 -6.12 -14.21
CA GLN A 236 -1.12 -6.72 -14.47
C GLN A 236 -1.86 -7.07 -13.18
N LEU A 237 -1.17 -7.58 -12.15
CA LEU A 237 -1.78 -7.82 -10.83
C LEU A 237 -2.43 -6.54 -10.28
N ILE A 238 -1.71 -5.41 -10.30
CA ILE A 238 -2.24 -4.13 -9.81
C ILE A 238 -3.38 -3.64 -10.70
N ALA A 239 -3.24 -3.72 -12.02
CA ALA A 239 -4.30 -3.36 -12.97
C ALA A 239 -5.57 -4.18 -12.72
N ASP A 240 -5.47 -5.50 -12.52
CA ASP A 240 -6.61 -6.38 -12.26
C ASP A 240 -7.30 -6.03 -10.93
N ILE A 241 -6.53 -5.72 -9.87
CA ILE A 241 -7.09 -5.26 -8.59
C ILE A 241 -7.89 -3.96 -8.77
N LEU A 242 -7.38 -3.00 -9.54
CA LEU A 242 -8.06 -1.73 -9.80
C LEU A 242 -9.28 -1.91 -10.71
N ASP A 243 -9.22 -2.81 -11.69
CA ASP A 243 -10.29 -3.04 -12.66
C ASP A 243 -11.47 -3.85 -12.08
N ASP A 244 -11.35 -4.30 -10.83
CA ASP A 244 -12.39 -5.06 -10.14
C ASP A 244 -13.59 -4.17 -9.76
N GLU A 245 -14.80 -4.65 -10.05
CA GLU A 245 -16.02 -3.92 -9.73
C GLU A 245 -16.18 -3.71 -8.22
N ALA A 246 -15.76 -4.66 -7.39
CA ALA A 246 -15.85 -4.52 -5.94
C ALA A 246 -14.89 -3.43 -5.44
N SER A 247 -13.72 -3.27 -6.06
CA SER A 247 -12.76 -2.20 -5.75
C SER A 247 -13.36 -0.82 -5.98
N ALA A 248 -14.05 -0.64 -7.12
CA ALA A 248 -14.76 0.60 -7.42
C ALA A 248 -15.85 0.91 -6.38
N ALA A 249 -16.67 -0.08 -6.02
CA ALA A 249 -17.71 0.10 -5.01
C ALA A 249 -17.17 0.50 -3.63
N LEU A 250 -16.03 -0.09 -3.21
CA LEU A 250 -15.37 0.30 -1.95
C LEU A 250 -14.91 1.77 -1.98
N VAL A 251 -14.30 2.21 -3.09
CA VAL A 251 -13.84 3.59 -3.22
C VAL A 251 -15.00 4.56 -3.31
N ALA A 252 -16.07 4.23 -4.03
CA ALA A 252 -17.28 5.04 -4.08
C ALA A 252 -17.91 5.23 -2.68
N ASP A 253 -17.98 4.16 -1.89
CA ASP A 253 -18.50 4.23 -0.52
C ASP A 253 -17.59 5.04 0.43
N GLY A 254 -16.27 4.96 0.25
CA GLY A 254 -15.30 5.81 0.95
C GLY A 254 -15.45 7.29 0.59
N LEU A 255 -15.55 7.62 -0.69
CA LEU A 255 -15.81 8.99 -1.16
C LEU A 255 -17.13 9.53 -0.63
N ARG A 256 -18.19 8.70 -0.60
CA ARG A 256 -19.48 9.08 -0.02
C ARG A 256 -19.36 9.43 1.46
N ARG A 257 -18.57 8.70 2.25
CA ARG A 257 -18.30 9.04 3.65
C ARG A 257 -17.51 10.34 3.78
N LEU A 258 -16.48 10.53 2.95
CA LEU A 258 -15.68 11.75 2.93
C LEU A 258 -16.51 12.99 2.57
N LEU A 259 -17.42 12.87 1.59
CA LEU A 259 -18.32 13.98 1.24
C LEU A 259 -19.34 14.31 2.34
N ALA A 260 -19.63 13.36 3.24
CA ALA A 260 -20.48 13.61 4.40
C ALA A 260 -19.73 14.26 5.58
N ASP A 261 -18.39 14.30 5.53
CA ASP A 261 -17.58 15.00 6.52
C ASP A 261 -17.55 16.50 6.22
N GLU A 262 -17.94 17.32 7.19
CA GLU A 262 -18.06 18.77 7.01
C GLU A 262 -16.71 19.46 6.75
N ALA A 263 -15.62 18.96 7.34
CA ALA A 263 -14.29 19.54 7.15
C ALA A 263 -13.77 19.24 5.74
N VAL A 264 -13.97 18.01 5.27
CA VAL A 264 -13.65 17.62 3.89
C VAL A 264 -14.49 18.41 2.89
N ALA A 265 -15.81 18.50 3.10
CA ALA A 265 -16.69 19.28 2.24
C ALA A 265 -16.33 20.78 2.22
N ALA A 266 -15.93 21.36 3.36
CA ALA A 266 -15.44 22.73 3.43
C ALA A 266 -14.13 22.91 2.64
N GLY A 267 -13.14 22.02 2.82
CA GLY A 267 -11.88 22.07 2.10
C GLY A 267 -12.03 21.89 0.59
N LEU A 268 -12.92 20.98 0.16
CA LEU A 268 -13.27 20.81 -1.26
C LEU A 268 -13.91 22.06 -1.87
N ARG A 269 -14.81 22.73 -1.14
CA ARG A 269 -15.42 23.99 -1.61
C ARG A 269 -14.37 25.11 -1.75
N GLU A 270 -13.45 25.21 -0.80
CA GLU A 270 -12.33 26.16 -0.87
C GLU A 270 -11.46 25.86 -2.10
N LEU A 271 -11.05 24.60 -2.29
CA LEU A 271 -10.23 24.18 -3.42
C LEU A 271 -10.91 24.48 -4.77
N VAL A 272 -12.19 24.14 -4.91
CA VAL A 272 -12.97 24.45 -6.11
C VAL A 272 -13.05 25.97 -6.32
N GLY A 273 -13.26 26.75 -5.26
CA GLY A 273 -13.28 28.20 -5.34
C GLY A 273 -11.97 28.80 -5.86
N LEU A 274 -10.84 28.28 -5.39
CA LEU A 274 -9.51 28.67 -5.88
C LEU A 274 -9.29 28.27 -7.35
N CYS A 275 -9.76 27.10 -7.77
CA CYS A 275 -9.67 26.64 -9.15
C CYS A 275 -10.55 27.47 -10.12
N LEU A 276 -11.68 28.01 -9.65
CA LEU A 276 -12.58 28.85 -10.46
C LEU A 276 -12.10 30.29 -10.61
N ALA A 277 -11.15 30.74 -9.77
CA ALA A 277 -10.66 32.11 -9.78
C ALA A 277 -9.85 32.45 -11.05
N GLU A 278 -9.81 33.74 -11.38
CA GLU A 278 -8.99 34.28 -12.46
C GLU A 278 -8.26 35.55 -12.00
N PRO A 279 -6.91 35.58 -12.00
CA PRO A 279 -6.00 34.48 -12.35
C PRO A 279 -5.97 33.36 -11.29
N VAL A 280 -5.53 32.15 -11.70
CA VAL A 280 -5.33 31.01 -10.79
C VAL A 280 -4.12 31.27 -9.89
N ASP A 281 -4.33 31.28 -8.58
CA ASP A 281 -3.27 31.29 -7.57
C ASP A 281 -2.77 29.86 -7.31
N ARG A 282 -1.74 29.45 -8.06
CA ARG A 282 -1.18 28.08 -7.95
C ARG A 282 -0.67 27.77 -6.53
N PRO A 283 0.10 28.64 -5.85
CA PRO A 283 0.45 28.43 -4.45
C PRO A 283 -0.74 28.16 -3.53
N ALA A 284 -1.83 28.92 -3.69
CA ALA A 284 -3.04 28.71 -2.88
C ALA A 284 -3.70 27.35 -3.17
N VAL A 285 -3.80 26.95 -4.45
CA VAL A 285 -4.34 25.65 -4.84
C VAL A 285 -3.53 24.50 -4.24
N ILE A 286 -2.19 24.56 -4.29
CA ILE A 286 -1.31 23.54 -3.69
C ILE A 286 -1.53 23.48 -2.18
N ALA A 287 -1.56 24.64 -1.51
CA ALA A 287 -1.75 24.70 -0.06
C ALA A 287 -3.11 24.14 0.37
N ALA A 288 -4.18 24.45 -0.37
CA ALA A 288 -5.52 23.92 -0.11
C ALA A 288 -5.60 22.41 -0.36
N LEU A 289 -4.98 21.91 -1.44
CA LEU A 289 -4.91 20.47 -1.70
C LEU A 289 -4.13 19.74 -0.60
N GLY A 290 -2.97 20.27 -0.20
CA GLY A 290 -2.18 19.70 0.90
C GLY A 290 -2.98 19.66 2.21
N ALA A 291 -3.63 20.78 2.57
CA ALA A 291 -4.47 20.85 3.76
C ALA A 291 -5.63 19.84 3.73
N LEU A 292 -6.26 19.65 2.57
CA LEU A 292 -7.32 18.66 2.38
C LEU A 292 -6.81 17.23 2.57
N LEU A 293 -5.65 16.89 2.00
CA LEU A 293 -5.05 15.56 2.10
C LEU A 293 -4.50 15.27 3.50
N GLU A 294 -4.13 16.30 4.26
CA GLU A 294 -3.69 16.19 5.63
C GLU A 294 -4.83 16.00 6.65
N LEU A 295 -6.09 16.19 6.25
CA LEU A 295 -7.23 15.96 7.14
C LEU A 295 -7.25 14.51 7.64
N ASP A 296 -7.43 14.34 8.95
CA ASP A 296 -7.47 13.01 9.58
C ASP A 296 -8.53 12.12 8.93
N ALA A 297 -9.72 12.67 8.62
CA ALA A 297 -10.79 11.94 7.93
C ALA A 297 -10.33 11.36 6.57
N VAL A 298 -9.57 12.12 5.78
CA VAL A 298 -9.04 11.67 4.47
C VAL A 298 -8.00 10.58 4.67
N ARG A 299 -7.08 10.76 5.62
CA ARG A 299 -6.00 9.80 5.90
C ARG A 299 -6.54 8.48 6.45
N GLU A 300 -7.50 8.55 7.38
CA GLU A 300 -8.17 7.39 7.96
C GLU A 300 -8.98 6.65 6.91
N GLU A 301 -9.75 7.34 6.08
CA GLU A 301 -10.53 6.71 5.02
C GLU A 301 -9.63 6.08 3.95
N ALA A 302 -8.53 6.74 3.57
CA ALA A 302 -7.55 6.18 2.64
C ALA A 302 -6.95 4.89 3.20
N ALA A 303 -6.50 4.89 4.46
CA ALA A 303 -5.97 3.70 5.12
C ALA A 303 -7.03 2.57 5.22
N ALA A 304 -8.27 2.92 5.58
CA ALA A 304 -9.39 1.98 5.66
C ALA A 304 -9.73 1.38 4.29
N SER A 305 -9.76 2.20 3.24
CA SER A 305 -10.03 1.78 1.86
C SER A 305 -8.94 0.85 1.34
N LEU A 306 -7.66 1.15 1.59
CA LEU A 306 -6.54 0.27 1.22
C LEU A 306 -6.60 -1.08 1.94
N ALA A 307 -6.91 -1.09 3.24
CA ALA A 307 -7.08 -2.32 4.00
C ALA A 307 -8.32 -3.11 3.52
N ALA A 308 -9.43 -2.45 3.22
CA ALA A 308 -10.63 -3.09 2.69
C ALA A 308 -10.37 -3.71 1.31
N LEU A 309 -9.69 -2.99 0.42
CA LEU A 309 -9.25 -3.47 -0.89
C LEU A 309 -8.38 -4.73 -0.76
N ALA A 310 -7.39 -4.70 0.14
CA ALA A 310 -6.50 -5.84 0.37
C ALA A 310 -7.26 -7.07 0.90
N ARG A 311 -8.30 -6.87 1.73
CA ARG A 311 -9.11 -7.97 2.28
C ARG A 311 -10.11 -8.57 1.30
N GLN A 312 -10.32 -7.97 0.13
CA GLN A 312 -11.27 -8.52 -0.83
C GLN A 312 -10.86 -9.95 -1.23
N PRO A 313 -11.82 -10.90 -1.32
CA PRO A 313 -11.51 -12.26 -1.72
C PRO A 313 -10.80 -12.35 -3.07
N THR A 314 -11.24 -11.57 -4.07
CA THR A 314 -10.62 -11.52 -5.40
C THR A 314 -9.19 -10.99 -5.36
N THR A 315 -8.94 -9.94 -4.57
CA THR A 315 -7.58 -9.42 -4.34
C THR A 315 -6.68 -10.47 -3.70
N ARG A 316 -7.15 -11.16 -2.65
CA ARG A 316 -6.39 -12.24 -2.00
C ARG A 316 -6.06 -13.39 -2.95
N GLU A 317 -7.04 -13.82 -3.75
CA GLU A 317 -6.85 -14.86 -4.76
C GLU A 317 -5.81 -14.46 -5.82
N ARG A 318 -5.86 -13.22 -6.30
CA ARG A 318 -4.88 -12.67 -7.27
C ARG A 318 -3.48 -12.57 -6.69
N ILE A 319 -3.34 -12.10 -5.45
CA ILE A 319 -2.05 -12.04 -4.75
C ILE A 319 -1.47 -13.45 -4.58
N ALA A 320 -2.29 -14.41 -4.15
CA ALA A 320 -1.86 -15.80 -3.98
C ALA A 320 -1.44 -16.44 -5.32
N ASP A 321 -2.19 -16.18 -6.41
CA ASP A 321 -1.83 -16.66 -7.75
C ASP A 321 -0.54 -16.03 -8.26
N TYR A 322 -0.37 -14.72 -8.08
CA TYR A 322 0.86 -14.01 -8.43
C TYR A 322 2.06 -14.59 -7.68
N LEU A 323 1.96 -14.76 -6.35
CA LEU A 323 3.05 -15.27 -5.53
C LEU A 323 3.38 -16.72 -5.86
N ARG A 324 2.39 -17.55 -6.19
CA ARG A 324 2.62 -18.91 -6.70
C ARG A 324 3.44 -18.90 -7.99
N ARG A 325 3.11 -18.03 -8.96
CA ARG A 325 3.88 -17.88 -10.21
C ARG A 325 5.28 -17.31 -9.97
N TYR A 326 5.41 -16.34 -9.06
CA TYR A 326 6.71 -15.87 -8.57
C TYR A 326 7.54 -17.05 -8.01
N GLY A 327 6.87 -17.95 -7.28
CA GLY A 327 7.41 -19.18 -6.76
C GLY A 327 7.99 -20.13 -7.81
N GLU A 328 7.59 -20.02 -9.07
CA GLU A 328 8.07 -20.90 -10.16
C GLU A 328 9.40 -20.40 -10.78
N ARG A 329 9.86 -19.19 -10.44
CA ARG A 329 11.12 -18.60 -10.96
C ARG A 329 12.35 -19.40 -10.56
N GLU A 330 13.17 -19.79 -11.53
CA GLU A 330 14.40 -20.58 -11.31
C GLU A 330 15.34 -19.93 -10.28
N GLN A 331 15.50 -18.61 -10.36
CA GLN A 331 16.37 -17.81 -9.49
C GLN A 331 15.91 -17.77 -8.02
N LEU A 332 14.66 -18.14 -7.71
CA LEU A 332 14.15 -18.08 -6.33
C LEU A 332 14.88 -19.06 -5.41
N ALA A 333 15.34 -20.20 -5.94
CA ALA A 333 16.12 -21.16 -5.15
C ALA A 333 17.43 -20.53 -4.65
N ASP A 334 18.09 -19.74 -5.49
CA ASP A 334 19.32 -19.02 -5.15
C ASP A 334 19.01 -17.88 -4.16
N VAL A 335 17.95 -17.10 -4.38
CA VAL A 335 17.53 -16.04 -3.43
C VAL A 335 17.22 -16.61 -2.06
N VAL A 336 16.49 -17.73 -1.98
CA VAL A 336 16.18 -18.39 -0.69
C VAL A 336 17.46 -18.94 -0.04
N LEU A 337 18.39 -19.49 -0.82
CA LEU A 337 19.66 -19.97 -0.28
C LEU A 337 20.55 -18.83 0.20
N GLU A 338 20.66 -17.73 -0.55
CA GLU A 338 21.46 -16.56 -0.20
C GLU A 338 20.90 -15.84 1.03
N ALA A 339 19.58 -15.67 1.10
CA ALA A 339 18.93 -15.05 2.24
C ALA A 339 19.18 -15.82 3.54
N TYR A 340 19.27 -17.15 3.48
CA TYR A 340 19.47 -18.01 4.65
C TYR A 340 20.87 -18.65 4.74
N ASP A 341 21.87 -18.09 4.04
CA ASP A 341 23.30 -18.42 4.20
C ASP A 341 23.97 -17.57 5.30
#